data_AF-A0AAV0X7K5-F1
#
_entry.id   AF-A0AAV0X7K5-F1
#
_cell.length_a   1.000
_cell.length_b   1.000
_cell.length_c   1.000
_cell.angle_alpha   90.00
_cell.angle_beta   90.00
_cell.angle_gamma   90.00
#
_symmetry.space_group_name_H-M   'P 1'
#
loop_
_entity.id
_entity.type
_entity.pdbx_description
1 polymer ?
#
loop_
_entity_poly.entity_id
_entity_poly.type
_entity_poly.pdbx_seq_one_letter_code
_entity_poly.pdbx_strand_id
1 'polypeptide(L)'
;MAHNTISGIIYETLDIGAYGKQSDSGVFAESNIYKYLETNSFNVPPNRPLPNTNIPIPFVLLGDQGYPLKEYLMRPYPWTSNLDPEKEIFYYRLSRARRMIECTFGILVSKWRCLKTKLQINEDHVDTIIKCICLLHNIIIDQEGVDDTLFVNIHQTNTEIEISRRNNRSKTVAYAIRDKFKEYFNNIGAVHFQNS
;
A
#
# COMPACT_ATOMS: atom_id res chain seq x y z
N MET A 1 14.78 -21.08 -10.79
CA MET A 1 15.19 -20.71 -9.42
C MET A 1 14.71 -19.30 -9.17
N ALA A 2 13.69 -19.12 -8.33
CA ALA A 2 13.17 -17.80 -8.01
C ALA A 2 14.18 -17.09 -7.11
N HIS A 3 14.94 -16.17 -7.69
CA HIS A 3 15.72 -15.22 -6.91
C HIS A 3 14.73 -14.41 -6.08
N ASN A 4 14.83 -14.53 -4.76
CA ASN A 4 14.30 -13.54 -3.81
C ASN A 4 15.05 -12.23 -4.06
N THR A 5 14.64 -11.51 -5.08
CA THR A 5 15.07 -10.15 -5.35
C THR A 5 14.25 -9.28 -4.41
N ILE A 6 14.91 -8.47 -3.59
CA ILE A 6 14.27 -7.32 -2.96
C ILE A 6 13.74 -6.49 -4.12
N SER A 7 12.45 -6.61 -4.44
CA SER A 7 11.87 -5.88 -5.55
C SER A 7 12.02 -4.39 -5.24
N GLY A 8 12.76 -3.69 -6.09
CA GLY A 8 12.81 -2.23 -6.06
C GLY A 8 11.39 -1.69 -6.14
N ILE A 9 11.16 -0.53 -5.54
CA ILE A 9 9.83 0.06 -5.62
C ILE A 9 9.63 0.62 -7.02
N ILE A 10 8.72 0.00 -7.75
CA ILE A 10 8.29 0.44 -9.09
C ILE A 10 6.92 1.11 -9.00
N TYR A 11 6.73 2.17 -9.80
CA TYR A 11 5.46 2.87 -9.93
C TYR A 11 4.67 2.32 -11.12
N GLU A 12 3.66 1.49 -10.85
CA GLU A 12 2.81 0.88 -11.89
C GLU A 12 1.66 1.79 -12.33
N THR A 13 1.09 2.55 -11.41
CA THR A 13 -0.04 3.44 -11.70
C THR A 13 0.02 4.65 -10.79
N LEU A 14 -0.29 5.83 -11.35
CA LEU A 14 -0.23 7.11 -10.66
C LEU A 14 -1.55 7.86 -10.87
N ASP A 15 -2.16 8.30 -9.78
CA ASP A 15 -3.25 9.28 -9.76
C ASP A 15 -2.76 10.48 -8.94
N ILE A 16 -2.65 11.65 -9.58
CA ILE A 16 -1.95 12.84 -9.09
C ILE A 16 -2.85 14.06 -9.33
N GLY A 17 -2.76 15.06 -8.47
CA GLY A 17 -3.45 16.35 -8.64
C GLY A 17 -4.61 16.59 -7.66
N ALA A 18 -4.73 15.76 -6.62
CA ALA A 18 -5.76 15.91 -5.62
C ALA A 18 -5.50 17.10 -4.67
N TYR A 19 -6.56 17.75 -4.19
CA TYR A 19 -6.46 18.89 -3.29
C TYR A 19 -6.11 18.44 -1.87
N GLY A 20 -5.09 19.07 -1.25
CA GLY A 20 -4.59 18.69 0.08
C GLY A 20 -5.55 18.87 1.28
N LYS A 21 -6.77 19.36 1.06
CA LYS A 21 -7.83 19.42 2.09
C LYS A 21 -8.74 18.19 2.11
N GLN A 22 -8.65 17.32 1.10
CA GLN A 22 -9.44 16.09 1.03
C GLN A 22 -8.76 14.99 1.85
N SER A 23 -9.55 14.16 2.53
CA SER A 23 -9.06 12.94 3.16
C SER A 23 -8.55 11.95 2.11
N ASP A 24 -7.55 11.15 2.43
CA ASP A 24 -6.96 10.14 1.52
C ASP A 24 -8.01 9.18 0.92
N SER A 25 -9.02 8.80 1.73
CA SER A 25 -10.13 7.97 1.27
C SER A 25 -11.06 8.70 0.28
N GLY A 26 -11.22 10.02 0.44
CA GLY A 26 -11.97 10.87 -0.48
C GLY A 26 -11.23 11.04 -1.80
N VAL A 27 -9.94 11.33 -1.74
CA VAL A 27 -9.06 11.40 -2.92
C VAL A 27 -9.12 10.09 -3.70
N PHE A 28 -9.00 8.96 -3.01
CA PHE A 28 -9.12 7.66 -3.66
C PHE A 28 -10.50 7.42 -4.28
N ALA A 29 -11.59 7.76 -3.59
CA ALA A 29 -12.95 7.58 -4.12
C ALA A 29 -13.21 8.41 -5.40
N GLU A 30 -12.52 9.53 -5.59
CA GLU A 30 -12.62 10.38 -6.77
C GLU A 30 -11.65 9.98 -7.90
N SER A 31 -10.62 9.19 -7.57
CA SER A 31 -9.57 8.74 -8.49
C SER A 31 -10.09 7.90 -9.66
N ASN A 32 -9.37 7.93 -10.77
CA ASN A 32 -9.68 7.04 -11.89
C ASN A 32 -9.35 5.58 -11.56
N ILE A 33 -8.35 5.35 -10.70
CA ILE A 33 -8.02 4.02 -10.18
C ILE A 33 -9.24 3.38 -9.52
N TYR A 34 -9.95 4.12 -8.66
CA TYR A 34 -11.15 3.63 -8.01
C TYR A 34 -12.26 3.28 -9.01
N LYS A 35 -12.49 4.12 -10.03
CA LYS A 35 -13.47 3.86 -11.09
C LYS A 35 -13.14 2.58 -11.86
N TYR A 36 -11.87 2.36 -12.18
CA TYR A 36 -11.44 1.16 -12.89
C TYR A 36 -11.56 -0.10 -12.03
N LEU A 37 -11.30 -0.01 -10.73
CA LEU A 37 -11.48 -1.12 -9.80
C LEU A 37 -12.96 -1.47 -9.62
N GLU A 38 -13.84 -0.48 -9.43
CA GLU A 38 -15.28 -0.71 -9.27
C GLU A 38 -15.93 -1.28 -10.55
N THR A 39 -15.39 -0.96 -11.72
CA THR A 39 -15.87 -1.48 -13.02
C THR A 39 -15.18 -2.78 -13.45
N ASN A 40 -14.28 -3.35 -12.64
CA ASN A 40 -13.44 -4.51 -12.99
C ASN A 40 -12.65 -4.33 -14.30
N SER A 41 -12.32 -3.09 -14.65
CA SER A 41 -11.52 -2.74 -15.83
C SER A 41 -10.05 -2.45 -15.49
N PHE A 42 -9.71 -2.43 -14.20
CA PHE A 42 -8.33 -2.42 -13.75
C PHE A 42 -7.72 -3.82 -13.94
N ASN A 43 -6.56 -3.90 -14.59
CA ASN A 43 -5.88 -5.16 -14.89
C ASN A 43 -5.19 -5.76 -13.65
N VAL A 44 -5.98 -6.16 -12.65
CA VAL A 44 -5.49 -6.83 -11.44
C VAL A 44 -5.06 -8.27 -11.81
N PRO A 45 -3.88 -8.73 -11.37
CA PRO A 45 -3.46 -10.12 -11.59
C PRO A 45 -4.49 -11.12 -11.04
N PRO A 46 -4.64 -12.30 -11.67
CA PRO A 46 -5.56 -13.32 -11.19
C PRO A 46 -5.16 -13.81 -9.79
N ASN A 47 -6.13 -14.31 -9.04
CA ASN A 47 -5.93 -14.85 -7.70
C ASN A 47 -4.80 -15.88 -7.68
N ARG A 48 -3.91 -15.77 -6.69
CA ARG A 48 -2.77 -16.67 -6.52
C ARG A 48 -2.81 -17.30 -5.13
N PRO A 49 -2.38 -18.56 -4.96
CA PRO A 49 -2.23 -19.12 -3.63
C PRO A 49 -1.24 -18.33 -2.80
N LEU A 50 -1.51 -18.18 -1.50
CA LEU A 50 -0.52 -17.66 -0.56
C LEU A 50 0.67 -18.64 -0.50
N PRO A 51 1.90 -18.15 -0.21
CA PRO A 51 3.07 -19.03 -0.12
C PRO A 51 2.81 -20.22 0.81
N ASN A 52 3.22 -21.42 0.37
CA ASN A 52 3.01 -22.67 1.11
C ASN A 52 1.53 -23.02 1.38
N THR A 53 0.59 -22.49 0.59
CA THR A 53 -0.83 -22.85 0.64
C THR A 53 -1.36 -23.18 -0.75
N ASN A 54 -2.51 -23.85 -0.83
CA ASN A 54 -3.26 -24.08 -2.06
C ASN A 54 -4.53 -23.23 -2.15
N ILE A 55 -4.68 -22.22 -1.28
CA ILE A 55 -5.90 -21.43 -1.18
C ILE A 55 -5.71 -20.16 -2.01
N PRO A 56 -6.36 -20.03 -3.19
CA PRO A 56 -6.25 -18.84 -4.00
C PRO A 56 -6.90 -17.64 -3.29
N ILE A 57 -6.18 -16.53 -3.25
CA ILE A 57 -6.64 -15.25 -2.69
C ILE A 57 -6.40 -14.13 -3.70
N PRO A 58 -7.27 -13.10 -3.78
CA PRO A 58 -7.02 -11.96 -4.65
C PRO A 58 -5.82 -11.13 -4.21
N PHE A 59 -5.22 -10.44 -5.18
CA PHE A 59 -4.32 -9.33 -4.89
C PHE A 59 -5.13 -8.14 -4.36
N VAL A 60 -4.58 -7.46 -3.36
CA VAL A 60 -5.26 -6.36 -2.67
C VAL A 60 -4.34 -5.14 -2.56
N LEU A 61 -4.91 -3.96 -2.77
CA LEU A 61 -4.32 -2.69 -2.37
C LEU A 61 -4.36 -2.57 -0.85
N LEU A 62 -3.36 -1.92 -0.27
CA LEU A 62 -3.28 -1.72 1.18
C LEU A 62 -3.68 -0.28 1.51
N GLY A 63 -4.83 -0.13 2.17
CA GLY A 63 -5.31 1.12 2.72
C GLY A 63 -5.07 1.20 4.23
N ASP A 64 -5.08 2.43 4.74
CA ASP A 64 -5.22 2.65 6.18
C ASP A 64 -6.68 2.43 6.63
N GLN A 65 -6.94 2.74 7.89
CA GLN A 65 -8.23 2.52 8.52
C GLN A 65 -9.37 3.39 7.97
N GLY A 66 -9.05 4.57 7.40
CA GLY A 66 -10.03 5.49 6.81
C GLY A 66 -10.68 4.93 5.55
N TYR A 67 -9.97 4.07 4.81
CA TYR A 67 -10.46 3.48 3.57
C TYR A 67 -11.64 2.53 3.80
N PRO A 68 -12.49 2.28 2.80
CA PRO A 68 -13.45 1.19 2.86
C PRO A 68 -12.74 -0.17 2.75
N LEU A 69 -13.28 -1.21 3.39
CA LEU A 69 -12.83 -2.58 3.13
C LEU A 69 -13.56 -3.12 1.89
N LYS A 70 -12.80 -3.53 0.87
CA LYS A 70 -13.29 -4.12 -0.38
C LYS A 70 -12.50 -5.40 -0.69
N GLU A 71 -12.97 -6.17 -1.67
CA GLU A 71 -12.28 -7.40 -2.09
C GLU A 71 -10.87 -7.13 -2.64
N TYR A 72 -10.66 -5.95 -3.25
CA TYR A 72 -9.39 -5.47 -3.79
C TYR A 72 -8.70 -4.41 -2.90
N LEU A 73 -9.30 -4.02 -1.76
CA LEU A 73 -8.75 -2.98 -0.87
C LEU A 73 -8.81 -3.45 0.58
N MET A 74 -7.63 -3.77 1.11
CA MET A 74 -7.43 -4.29 2.45
C MET A 74 -7.13 -3.17 3.43
N ARG A 75 -7.74 -3.24 4.62
CA ARG A 75 -7.49 -2.30 5.72
C ARG A 75 -7.42 -3.03 7.07
N PRO A 76 -6.80 -2.44 8.10
CA PRO A 76 -6.74 -3.07 9.42
C PRO A 76 -8.13 -3.37 10.00
N TYR A 77 -8.17 -4.26 10.99
CA TYR A 77 -9.36 -4.35 11.84
C TYR A 77 -9.58 -3.00 12.55
N PRO A 78 -10.85 -2.60 12.78
CA PRO A 78 -11.10 -1.42 13.60
C PRO A 78 -10.41 -1.57 14.94
N TRP A 79 -9.56 -0.60 15.29
CA TRP A 79 -8.91 -0.56 16.59
C TRP A 79 -9.97 -0.49 17.70
N THR A 80 -9.84 -1.39 18.67
CA THR A 80 -10.64 -1.45 19.88
C THR A 80 -9.69 -1.75 21.03
N SER A 81 -9.97 -1.23 22.22
CA SER A 81 -9.11 -1.38 23.41
C SER A 81 -8.72 -2.84 23.75
N ASN A 82 -9.51 -3.82 23.32
CA ASN A 82 -9.23 -5.25 23.46
C ASN A 82 -9.11 -5.92 22.09
N LEU A 83 -8.08 -5.58 21.32
CA LEU A 83 -7.80 -6.30 20.08
C LEU A 83 -7.35 -7.73 20.44
N ASP A 84 -7.93 -8.71 19.76
CA ASP A 84 -7.50 -10.11 19.84
C ASP A 84 -6.03 -10.23 19.33
N PRO A 85 -5.13 -10.95 20.01
CA PRO A 85 -3.73 -11.08 19.61
C PRO A 85 -3.53 -11.42 18.13
N GLU A 86 -4.41 -12.25 17.55
CA GLU A 86 -4.32 -12.58 16.12
C GLU A 86 -4.53 -11.38 15.20
N LYS A 87 -5.41 -10.44 15.61
CA LYS A 87 -5.66 -9.20 14.88
C LYS A 87 -4.51 -8.22 15.04
N GLU A 88 -3.79 -8.26 16.17
CA GLU A 88 -2.60 -7.43 16.39
C GLU A 88 -1.47 -7.85 15.44
N ILE A 89 -1.23 -9.16 15.29
CA ILE A 89 -0.27 -9.70 14.32
C ILE A 89 -0.65 -9.26 12.90
N PHE A 90 -1.91 -9.39 12.52
CA PHE A 90 -2.38 -8.91 11.20
C PHE A 90 -2.17 -7.40 11.04
N TYR A 91 -2.53 -6.60 12.04
CA TYR A 91 -2.35 -5.14 12.03
C TYR A 91 -0.88 -4.77 11.85
N TYR A 92 0.00 -5.42 12.61
CA TYR A 92 1.45 -5.23 12.54
C TYR A 92 2.01 -5.57 11.16
N ARG A 93 1.64 -6.73 10.59
CA ARG A 93 2.07 -7.17 9.25
C ARG A 93 1.61 -6.19 8.17
N LEU A 94 0.36 -5.72 8.26
CA LEU A 94 -0.21 -4.74 7.34
C LEU A 94 0.49 -3.37 7.48
N SER A 95 0.74 -2.93 8.71
CA SER A 95 1.47 -1.68 8.99
C SER A 95 2.88 -1.72 8.42
N ARG A 96 3.61 -2.83 8.61
CA ARG A 96 4.94 -3.03 8.03
C ARG A 96 4.93 -3.03 6.50
N ALA A 97 3.91 -3.60 5.87
CA ALA A 97 3.77 -3.55 4.42
C ALA A 97 3.50 -2.11 3.94
N ARG A 98 2.61 -1.36 4.63
CA ARG A 98 2.32 0.04 4.31
C ARG A 98 3.52 0.96 4.49
N ARG A 99 4.40 0.68 5.46
CA ARG A 99 5.65 1.42 5.67
C ARG A 99 6.52 1.48 4.41
N MET A 100 6.41 0.49 3.53
CA MET A 100 7.10 0.51 2.24
C MET A 100 6.77 1.79 1.44
N ILE A 101 5.52 2.28 1.51
CA ILE A 101 5.07 3.50 0.81
C ILE A 101 5.80 4.74 1.35
N GLU A 102 5.96 4.87 2.67
CA GLU A 102 6.72 5.98 3.26
C GLU A 102 8.19 5.92 2.85
N CYS A 103 8.77 4.72 2.85
CA CYS A 103 10.12 4.51 2.32
C CYS A 103 10.21 4.94 0.86
N THR A 104 9.23 4.58 0.02
CA THR A 104 9.14 5.00 -1.38
C THR A 104 9.22 6.51 -1.54
N PHE A 105 8.40 7.25 -0.80
CA PHE A 105 8.41 8.71 -0.88
C PHE A 105 9.72 9.29 -0.35
N GLY A 106 10.27 8.75 0.73
CA GLY A 106 11.57 9.16 1.26
C GLY A 106 12.70 8.97 0.25
N ILE A 107 12.74 7.81 -0.42
CA ILE A 107 13.71 7.50 -1.48
C ILE A 107 13.54 8.48 -2.65
N LEU A 108 12.30 8.71 -3.09
CA LEU A 108 12.02 9.60 -4.21
C LEU A 108 12.46 11.04 -3.90
N VAL A 109 12.13 11.57 -2.73
CA VAL A 109 12.52 12.92 -2.29
C VAL A 109 14.04 13.03 -2.06
N SER A 110 14.68 11.96 -1.57
CA SER A 110 16.13 11.94 -1.37
C SER A 110 16.89 11.99 -2.69
N LYS A 111 16.48 11.18 -3.67
CA LYS A 111 17.09 11.06 -5.00
C LYS A 111 16.82 12.32 -5.84
N TRP A 112 15.58 12.81 -5.84
CA TRP A 112 15.14 13.97 -6.61
C TRP A 112 15.09 15.22 -5.73
N ARG A 113 16.25 15.88 -5.56
CA ARG A 113 16.40 17.04 -4.66
C ARG A 113 15.42 18.18 -4.90
N CYS A 114 14.87 18.32 -6.11
CA CYS A 114 13.84 19.31 -6.41
C CYS A 114 12.56 19.13 -5.56
N LEU A 115 12.28 17.91 -5.10
CA LEU A 115 11.14 17.59 -4.22
C LEU A 115 11.38 17.95 -2.74
N LYS A 116 12.61 18.31 -2.35
CA LYS A 116 12.92 18.71 -0.95
C LYS A 116 12.44 20.11 -0.61
N THR A 117 12.10 20.91 -1.61
CA THR A 117 11.66 22.30 -1.45
C THR A 117 10.36 22.51 -2.21
N LYS A 118 9.64 23.59 -1.88
CA LYS A 118 8.48 24.01 -2.66
C LYS A 118 8.91 24.24 -4.12
N LEU A 119 8.23 23.60 -5.07
CA LEU A 119 8.48 23.80 -6.49
C LEU A 119 8.00 25.21 -6.88
N GLN A 120 8.91 26.05 -7.36
CA GLN A 120 8.60 27.40 -7.86
C GLN A 120 8.18 27.33 -9.34
N ILE A 121 7.10 26.59 -9.61
CA ILE A 121 6.57 26.37 -10.96
C ILE A 121 5.07 26.63 -10.99
N ASN A 122 4.54 26.86 -12.18
CA ASN A 122 3.08 26.93 -12.36
C ASN A 122 2.45 25.58 -12.04
N GLU A 123 1.30 25.62 -11.36
CA GLU A 123 0.55 24.42 -10.91
C GLU A 123 0.30 23.43 -12.06
N ASP A 124 0.04 23.95 -13.27
CA ASP A 124 -0.19 23.16 -14.49
C ASP A 124 0.95 22.19 -14.85
N HIS A 125 2.18 22.42 -14.36
CA HIS A 125 3.35 21.60 -14.66
C HIS A 125 3.71 20.62 -13.55
N VAL A 126 3.13 20.77 -12.35
CA VAL A 126 3.49 19.95 -11.17
C VAL A 126 3.23 18.48 -11.45
N ASP A 127 2.04 18.12 -11.90
CA ASP A 127 1.65 16.74 -12.19
C ASP A 127 2.57 16.09 -13.24
N THR A 128 2.95 16.85 -14.27
CA THR A 128 3.85 16.38 -15.33
C THR A 128 5.24 16.09 -14.77
N ILE A 129 5.77 16.97 -13.91
CA ILE A 129 7.06 16.75 -13.27
C ILE A 129 7.03 15.52 -12.37
N ILE A 130 5.99 15.34 -11.56
CA ILE A 130 5.87 14.15 -10.71
C ILE A 130 5.80 12.86 -11.55
N LYS A 131 5.02 12.85 -12.63
CA LYS A 131 4.95 11.71 -13.57
C LYS A 131 6.31 11.41 -14.19
N CYS A 132 7.03 12.43 -14.66
CA CYS A 132 8.37 12.28 -15.22
C CYS A 132 9.35 11.71 -14.18
N ILE A 133 9.29 12.19 -12.94
CA ILE A 133 10.14 11.70 -11.85
C ILE A 133 9.89 10.21 -11.57
N CYS A 134 8.63 9.78 -11.46
CA CYS A 134 8.29 8.37 -11.25
C CYS A 134 8.71 7.49 -12.43
N LEU A 135 8.51 7.97 -13.67
CA LEU A 135 8.93 7.25 -14.87
C LEU A 135 10.46 7.09 -14.93
N LEU A 136 11.21 8.17 -14.69
CA LEU A 136 12.67 8.12 -14.65
C LEU A 136 13.17 7.24 -13.51
N HIS A 137 12.48 7.20 -12.38
CA HIS A 137 12.81 6.30 -11.28
C HIS A 137 12.72 4.83 -11.72
N ASN A 138 11.63 4.44 -12.39
CA ASN A 138 11.48 3.08 -12.94
C ASN A 138 12.59 2.76 -13.96
N ILE A 139 12.89 3.68 -14.88
CA ILE A 139 13.96 3.48 -15.88
C ILE A 139 15.32 3.23 -15.20
N ILE A 140 15.63 3.98 -14.14
CA ILE A 140 16.88 3.79 -13.41
C ILE A 140 16.91 2.43 -12.71
N ILE A 141 15.80 1.99 -12.10
CA ILE A 141 15.72 0.65 -11.51
C ILE A 141 15.93 -0.43 -12.58
N ASP A 142 15.33 -0.27 -13.76
CA ASP A 142 15.46 -1.24 -14.86
C ASP A 142 16.90 -1.32 -15.40
N GLN A 143 17.63 -0.21 -15.40
CA GLN A 143 19.00 -0.14 -15.93
C GLN A 143 20.08 -0.49 -14.91
N GLU A 144 19.96 0.03 -13.69
CA GLU A 144 21.01 -0.03 -12.67
C GLU A 144 20.70 -1.06 -11.56
N GLY A 145 19.47 -1.56 -11.50
CA GLY A 145 18.98 -2.41 -10.43
C GLY A 145 18.55 -1.62 -9.19
N VAL A 146 18.34 -2.34 -8.09
CA VAL A 146 17.86 -1.78 -6.82
C VAL A 146 19.04 -1.35 -5.96
N ASP A 147 19.06 -0.09 -5.54
CA ASP A 147 20.03 0.40 -4.57
C ASP A 147 19.56 0.06 -3.14
N ASP A 148 20.05 -1.06 -2.60
CA ASP A 148 19.72 -1.57 -1.27
C ASP A 148 20.07 -0.59 -0.13
N THR A 149 20.99 0.36 -0.35
CA THR A 149 21.46 1.28 0.71
C THR A 149 20.40 2.31 1.13
N LEU A 150 19.41 2.57 0.28
CA LEU A 150 18.38 3.57 0.50
C LEU A 150 17.24 3.08 1.43
N PHE A 151 17.08 1.76 1.59
CA PHE A 151 16.01 1.17 2.42
C PHE A 151 16.33 1.13 3.92
N VAL A 152 17.61 1.13 4.30
CA VAL A 152 18.06 0.88 5.68
C VAL A 152 17.81 2.07 6.63
N ASN A 153 17.64 3.29 6.11
CA ASN A 153 17.66 4.53 6.92
C ASN A 153 16.28 5.07 7.37
N ILE A 154 15.16 4.39 7.07
CA ILE A 154 13.79 4.93 7.30
C ILE A 154 13.05 4.12 8.39
N HIS A 155 13.76 3.78 9.46
CA HIS A 155 13.26 2.97 10.57
C HIS A 155 13.02 3.76 11.88
N GLN A 156 12.10 4.74 11.92
CA GLN A 156 11.41 5.17 13.17
C GLN A 156 10.29 6.19 12.91
N THR A 157 9.02 5.82 13.18
CA THR A 157 7.92 6.66 13.71
C THR A 157 6.60 5.85 13.76
N ASN A 158 5.81 6.01 14.83
CA ASN A 158 4.48 5.42 15.03
C ASN A 158 3.41 6.50 14.82
N THR A 159 2.30 6.16 14.17
CA THR A 159 1.15 7.08 13.99
C THR A 159 -0.16 6.35 14.29
N GLU A 160 -0.90 6.85 15.28
CA GLU A 160 -2.27 6.42 15.65
C GLU A 160 -3.31 7.25 14.88
N ILE A 161 -4.41 6.64 14.41
CA ILE A 161 -5.49 7.32 13.66
C ILE A 161 -6.87 6.76 14.03
N GLU A 162 -7.84 7.67 14.23
CA GLU A 162 -9.24 7.44 14.62
C GLU A 162 -10.21 7.08 13.46
N ILE A 163 -11.41 6.58 13.79
CA ILE A 163 -12.28 5.80 12.90
C ILE A 163 -13.63 6.47 12.62
N SER A 164 -14.11 6.39 11.37
CA SER A 164 -15.55 6.47 11.02
C SER A 164 -16.02 5.23 10.21
N ARG A 165 -17.31 4.86 10.32
CA ARG A 165 -17.90 3.57 9.84
C ARG A 165 -19.08 3.79 8.87
N ARG A 166 -19.23 2.97 7.80
CA ARG A 166 -20.55 2.56 7.19
C ARG A 166 -20.54 1.41 6.12
N ASN A 167 -21.62 0.58 6.16
CA ASN A 167 -22.44 -0.23 5.19
C ASN A 167 -22.01 -1.49 4.36
N ASN A 168 -22.97 -2.42 4.09
CA ASN A 168 -23.03 -3.78 4.68
C ASN A 168 -23.34 -5.05 3.80
N ARG A 169 -22.96 -5.21 2.51
CA ARG A 169 -23.20 -6.52 1.79
C ARG A 169 -22.01 -7.09 0.98
N SER A 170 -21.29 -6.26 0.23
CA SER A 170 -19.92 -6.58 -0.29
C SER A 170 -18.92 -6.89 0.84
N LYS A 171 -19.29 -6.51 2.07
CA LYS A 171 -18.53 -6.74 3.29
C LYS A 171 -18.23 -8.21 3.59
N THR A 172 -19.13 -9.15 3.34
CA THR A 172 -18.91 -10.53 3.80
C THR A 172 -17.73 -11.19 3.10
N VAL A 173 -17.62 -11.02 1.77
CA VAL A 173 -16.49 -11.54 0.99
C VAL A 173 -15.20 -10.81 1.38
N ALA A 174 -15.23 -9.48 1.46
CA ALA A 174 -14.07 -8.69 1.85
C ALA A 174 -13.58 -9.01 3.28
N TYR A 175 -14.50 -9.27 4.22
CA TYR A 175 -14.17 -9.77 5.56
C TYR A 175 -13.55 -11.15 5.51
N ALA A 176 -14.12 -12.09 4.75
CA ALA A 176 -13.57 -13.42 4.60
C ALA A 176 -12.15 -13.40 3.99
N ILE A 177 -11.88 -12.53 3.02
CA ILE A 177 -10.54 -12.34 2.47
C ILE A 177 -9.59 -11.84 3.55
N ARG A 178 -9.99 -10.82 4.33
CA ARG A 178 -9.17 -10.31 5.44
C ARG A 178 -8.89 -11.37 6.50
N ASP A 179 -9.91 -12.14 6.87
CA ASP A 179 -9.79 -13.19 7.87
C ASP A 179 -8.86 -14.32 7.38
N LYS A 180 -8.87 -14.66 6.09
CA LYS A 180 -7.89 -15.58 5.49
C LYS A 180 -6.45 -15.06 5.57
N PHE A 181 -6.23 -13.77 5.30
CA PHE A 181 -4.90 -13.18 5.49
C PHE A 181 -4.48 -13.19 6.97
N LYS A 182 -5.40 -12.87 7.89
CA LYS A 182 -5.16 -12.95 9.34
C LYS A 182 -4.75 -14.37 9.73
N GLU A 183 -5.55 -15.38 9.36
CA GLU A 183 -5.28 -16.78 9.65
C GLU A 183 -3.92 -17.20 9.08
N TYR A 184 -3.60 -16.83 7.84
CA TYR A 184 -2.32 -17.12 7.24
C TYR A 184 -1.15 -16.53 8.03
N PHE A 185 -1.18 -15.24 8.38
CA PHE A 185 -0.09 -14.59 9.12
C PHE A 185 0.08 -15.12 10.55
N ASN A 186 -0.98 -15.64 11.16
CA ASN A 186 -0.92 -16.28 12.47
C ASN A 186 -0.43 -17.74 12.42
N ASN A 187 -0.41 -18.37 11.25
CA ASN A 187 -0.07 -19.77 11.08
C ASN A 187 1.08 -19.95 10.06
N ILE A 188 0.79 -20.49 8.88
CA ILE A 188 1.78 -20.87 7.83
C ILE A 188 2.67 -19.69 7.44
N GLY A 189 2.11 -18.48 7.43
CA GLY A 189 2.80 -17.23 7.08
C GLY A 189 3.48 -16.53 8.26
N ALA A 190 3.54 -17.14 9.44
CA ALA A 190 4.16 -16.57 10.62
C ALA A 190 5.66 -16.31 10.42
N VAL A 191 6.14 -15.20 10.96
CA VAL A 191 7.56 -14.80 10.91
C VAL A 191 8.07 -14.44 12.30
N HIS A 192 9.37 -14.60 12.52
CA HIS A 192 9.98 -14.45 13.86
C HIS A 192 9.80 -13.06 14.48
N PHE A 193 9.63 -12.00 13.67
CA PHE A 193 9.56 -10.61 14.14
C PHE A 193 8.14 -10.09 14.38
N GLN A 194 7.10 -10.93 14.23
CA GLN A 194 5.70 -10.44 14.28
C GLN A 194 5.08 -10.37 15.68
N ASN A 195 5.83 -10.80 16.70
CA ASN A 195 5.43 -10.77 18.12
C ASN A 195 6.29 -9.77 18.92
N SER A 196 6.93 -8.82 18.24
CA SER A 196 7.91 -7.87 18.78
C SER A 196 7.31 -6.50 19.01
#